data_AF-A0AA42IT90-F1
#
_entry.id   AF-A0AA42IT90-F1
#
_cell.length_a   1.000
_cell.length_b   1.000
_cell.length_c   1.000
_cell.angle_alpha   90.00
_cell.angle_beta   90.00
_cell.angle_gamma   90.00
#
_symmetry.space_group_name_H-M   'P 1'
#
loop_
_entity.id
_entity.type
_entity.pdbx_description
1 polymer ?
#
loop_
_entity_poly.entity_id
_entity_poly.type
_entity_poly.pdbx_seq_one_letter_code
_entity_poly.pdbx_strand_id
1 'polypeptide(L)'
;MCSKQANIAVKSQHRLISLYTLSNCAESEQTRQALVKHGISFSERSAADQSPPASPVVATIVKGQIVAWTGHRPDMIELLADLLDLGPVPEGGLAYLEQAEEAVLTRFQVLVEIENHQLNHQDFFDDCGDHPLYRGSTLLNWLGY
;
A
#
# COMPACT_ATOMS: atom_id res chain seq x y z
N MET A 1 37.35 7.92 -4.81
CA MET A 1 36.47 7.02 -4.05
C MET A 1 35.33 7.82 -3.45
N CYS A 2 34.21 8.00 -4.17
CA CYS A 2 33.06 8.77 -3.68
C CYS A 2 31.78 8.26 -4.35
N SER A 3 31.34 7.04 -4.03
CA SER A 3 30.06 6.51 -4.55
C SER A 3 29.31 5.58 -3.60
N LYS A 4 29.73 5.40 -2.34
CA LYS A 4 29.00 4.55 -1.39
C LYS A 4 28.03 5.29 -0.45
N GLN A 5 28.14 6.62 -0.32
CA GLN A 5 27.32 7.40 0.62
C GLN A 5 26.00 7.94 0.03
N ALA A 6 25.85 7.99 -1.30
CA ALA A 6 24.62 8.49 -1.93
C ALA A 6 23.45 7.49 -1.90
N ASN A 7 23.73 6.18 -1.75
CA ASN A 7 22.71 5.12 -1.86
C ASN A 7 22.03 4.73 -0.55
N ILE A 8 22.46 5.27 0.59
CA ILE A 8 21.87 4.93 1.90
C ILE A 8 20.84 5.99 2.32
N ALA A 9 20.96 7.23 1.82
CA ALA A 9 20.10 8.34 2.21
C ALA A 9 18.68 8.32 1.60
N VAL A 10 18.42 7.48 0.59
CA VAL A 10 17.09 7.36 -0.05
C VAL A 10 16.20 6.31 0.67
N LYS A 11 16.78 5.47 1.53
CA LYS A 11 16.08 4.36 2.21
C LYS A 11 15.28 4.73 3.46
N SER A 12 15.14 6.02 3.78
CA SER A 12 14.47 6.44 5.02
C SER A 12 13.58 7.67 4.81
N GLN A 13 12.61 7.56 3.92
CA GLN A 13 11.33 8.17 4.27
C GLN A 13 10.68 7.19 5.24
N HIS A 14 10.85 7.42 6.55
CA HIS A 14 10.06 6.76 7.58
C HIS A 14 8.58 7.06 7.27
N ARG A 15 7.93 6.19 6.50
CA ARG A 15 6.50 6.29 6.26
C ARG A 15 5.83 5.99 7.57
N LEU A 16 5.14 6.98 8.11
CA LEU A 16 4.35 6.79 9.30
C LEU A 16 3.19 5.87 8.95
N ILE A 17 3.24 4.63 9.44
CA ILE A 17 2.09 3.73 9.46
C ILE A 17 1.33 4.01 10.75
N SER A 18 0.02 4.27 10.64
CA SER A 18 -0.88 4.39 11.78
C SER A 18 -1.80 3.19 11.83
N LEU A 19 -1.90 2.55 13.00
CA LEU A 19 -2.87 1.51 13.29
C LEU A 19 -3.89 2.07 14.29
N TYR A 20 -5.14 2.22 13.87
CA TYR A 20 -6.23 2.63 14.74
C TYR A 20 -6.97 1.40 15.26
N THR A 21 -7.15 1.32 16.58
CA THR A 21 -7.73 0.14 17.24
C THR A 21 -8.81 0.55 18.26
N LEU A 22 -9.78 -0.33 18.46
CA LEU A 22 -10.65 -0.35 19.63
C LEU A 22 -10.18 -1.42 20.63
N SER A 23 -10.44 -1.20 21.91
CA SER A 23 -10.19 -2.17 22.97
C SER A 23 -10.95 -3.47 22.72
N ASN A 24 -10.36 -4.61 23.10
CA ASN A 24 -10.96 -5.95 22.99
C ASN A 24 -11.36 -6.37 21.56
N CYS A 25 -10.78 -5.78 20.52
CA CYS A 25 -10.98 -6.20 19.13
C CYS A 25 -9.94 -7.26 18.73
N ALA A 26 -10.40 -8.48 18.43
CA ALA A 26 -9.52 -9.59 18.04
C ALA A 26 -8.75 -9.30 16.73
N GLU A 27 -9.42 -8.70 15.75
CA GLU A 27 -8.80 -8.31 14.47
C GLU A 27 -7.70 -7.26 14.63
N SER A 28 -7.83 -6.35 15.61
CA SER A 28 -6.76 -5.39 15.94
C SER A 28 -5.50 -6.08 16.40
N GLU A 29 -5.62 -7.12 17.23
CA GLU A 29 -4.47 -7.89 17.69
C GLU A 29 -3.85 -8.73 16.56
N GLN A 30 -4.67 -9.36 15.73
CA GLN A 30 -4.19 -10.07 14.53
C GLN A 30 -3.43 -9.13 13.58
N THR A 31 -3.95 -7.92 13.37
CA THR A 31 -3.33 -6.91 12.52
C THR A 31 -2.02 -6.41 13.11
N ARG A 32 -1.97 -6.15 14.42
CA ARG A 32 -0.74 -5.81 15.15
C ARG A 32 0.34 -6.87 14.96
N GLN A 33 -0.01 -8.14 15.19
CA GLN A 33 0.93 -9.26 15.06
C GLN A 33 1.42 -9.43 13.62
N ALA A 34 0.54 -9.27 12.63
CA ALA A 34 0.93 -9.34 11.23
C ALA A 34 1.89 -8.20 10.85
N LEU A 35 1.62 -6.94 11.24
CA LEU A 35 2.54 -5.82 11.00
C LEU A 35 3.92 -6.07 11.63
N VAL A 36 3.95 -6.54 12.89
CA VAL A 36 5.22 -6.88 13.57
C VAL A 36 5.95 -8.02 12.86
N LYS A 37 5.23 -9.07 12.43
CA LYS A 37 5.81 -10.21 11.70
C LYS A 37 6.51 -9.78 10.41
N HIS A 38 5.96 -8.79 9.71
CA HIS A 38 6.55 -8.21 8.50
C HIS A 38 7.59 -7.11 8.79
N GLY A 39 7.95 -6.86 10.05
CA GLY A 39 8.93 -5.83 10.42
C GLY A 39 8.43 -4.40 10.22
N ILE A 40 7.12 -4.20 10.07
CA ILE A 40 6.53 -2.88 9.81
C ILE A 40 6.41 -2.13 11.13
N SER A 41 7.09 -0.99 11.23
CA SER A 41 6.95 -0.07 12.35
C SER A 41 5.68 0.78 12.20
N PHE A 42 4.89 0.92 13.26
CA PHE A 42 3.65 1.70 13.26
C PHE A 42 3.46 2.46 14.58
N SER A 43 2.66 3.52 14.52
CA SER A 43 2.11 4.19 15.69
C SER A 43 0.68 3.73 15.90
N GLU A 44 0.36 3.29 17.11
CA GLU A 44 -1.01 2.92 17.45
C GLU A 44 -1.80 4.12 17.97
N ARG A 45 -3.08 4.20 17.61
CA ARG A 45 -4.01 5.25 18.04
C ARG A 45 -5.36 4.62 18.39
N SER A 46 -6.10 5.27 19.29
CA SER A 46 -7.49 4.88 19.55
C SER A 46 -8.36 5.22 18.34
N ALA A 47 -9.20 4.28 17.90
CA ALA A 47 -10.24 4.54 16.91
C ALA A 47 -11.52 5.15 17.53
N ALA A 48 -11.60 5.25 18.87
CA ALA A 48 -12.80 5.74 19.56
C ALA A 48 -13.15 7.20 19.22
N ASP A 49 -12.17 7.99 18.78
CA ASP A 49 -12.35 9.38 18.39
C ASP A 49 -12.83 9.54 16.93
N GLN A 50 -12.99 8.45 16.17
CA GLN A 50 -13.49 8.47 14.80
C GLN A 50 -15.02 8.41 14.76
N SER A 51 -15.63 8.98 13.71
CA SER A 51 -17.08 8.95 13.51
C SER A 51 -17.43 8.54 12.06
N PRO A 52 -18.02 7.35 11.84
CA PRO A 52 -18.22 6.28 12.83
C PRO A 52 -16.88 5.66 13.28
N PRO A 53 -16.81 5.05 14.48
CA PRO A 53 -15.64 4.28 14.87
C PRO A 53 -15.43 3.06 13.96
N ALA A 54 -14.23 2.90 13.41
CA ALA A 54 -13.83 1.75 12.60
C ALA A 54 -12.55 1.12 13.17
N SER A 55 -12.49 -0.21 13.27
CA SER A 55 -11.34 -0.91 13.84
C SER A 55 -11.23 -2.35 13.33
N PRO A 56 -10.00 -2.85 13.08
CA PRO A 56 -8.77 -2.06 12.95
C PRO A 56 -8.79 -1.20 11.68
N VAL A 57 -8.08 -0.08 11.69
CA VAL A 57 -7.79 0.68 10.46
C VAL A 57 -6.28 0.84 10.34
N VAL A 58 -5.73 0.39 9.22
CA VAL A 58 -4.34 0.69 8.86
C VAL A 58 -4.34 1.86 7.90
N ALA A 59 -3.53 2.87 8.16
CA ALA A 59 -3.43 4.05 7.31
C ALA A 59 -1.99 4.53 7.17
N THR A 60 -1.64 5.00 5.98
CA THR A 60 -0.37 5.67 5.70
C THR A 60 -0.52 6.68 4.56
N ILE A 61 0.54 7.44 4.30
CA ILE A 61 0.62 8.38 3.20
C ILE A 61 1.71 7.93 2.23
N VAL A 62 1.35 7.79 0.97
CA VAL A 62 2.25 7.40 -0.13
C VAL A 62 2.17 8.47 -1.19
N LYS A 63 3.28 9.19 -1.43
CA LYS A 63 3.32 10.31 -2.40
C LYS A 63 2.18 11.33 -2.22
N GLY A 64 1.88 11.68 -0.97
CA GLY A 64 0.81 12.64 -0.63
C GLY A 64 -0.61 12.07 -0.71
N GLN A 65 -0.79 10.82 -1.11
CA GLN A 65 -2.09 10.14 -1.16
C GLN A 65 -2.29 9.27 0.08
N ILE A 66 -3.50 9.26 0.62
CA ILE A 66 -3.87 8.41 1.74
C ILE A 66 -4.10 6.99 1.21
N VAL A 67 -3.43 6.02 1.83
CA VAL A 67 -3.65 4.59 1.65
C VAL A 67 -4.19 4.06 2.97
N ALA A 68 -5.42 3.56 2.97
CA ALA A 68 -6.03 3.03 4.18
C ALA A 68 -7.02 1.89 3.87
N TRP A 69 -7.17 0.98 4.84
CA TRP A 69 -8.20 -0.05 4.83
C TRP A 69 -8.69 -0.35 6.24
N THR A 70 -9.89 -0.93 6.32
CA THR A 70 -10.51 -1.40 7.56
C THR A 70 -10.48 -2.92 7.62
N GLY A 71 -10.39 -3.48 8.83
CA GLY A 71 -10.39 -4.91 9.08
C GLY A 71 -9.01 -5.55 8.97
N HIS A 72 -8.89 -6.78 9.48
CA HIS A 72 -7.67 -7.57 9.33
C HIS A 72 -7.52 -8.08 7.89
N ARG A 73 -6.52 -7.58 7.17
CA ARG A 73 -6.24 -7.88 5.75
C ARG A 73 -4.78 -8.30 5.55
N PRO A 74 -4.44 -9.60 5.70
CA PRO A 74 -3.06 -10.07 5.60
C PRO A 74 -2.44 -9.82 4.21
N ASP A 75 -3.26 -9.93 3.16
CA ASP A 75 -2.91 -9.61 1.77
C ASP A 75 -2.46 -8.14 1.61
N MET A 76 -3.18 -7.20 2.22
CA MET A 76 -2.82 -5.77 2.17
C MET A 76 -1.59 -5.46 3.02
N ILE A 77 -1.36 -6.19 4.11
CA ILE A 77 -0.16 -6.05 4.95
C ILE A 77 1.08 -6.54 4.20
N GLU A 78 0.97 -7.62 3.43
CA GLU A 78 2.04 -8.12 2.56
C GLU A 78 2.39 -7.09 1.47
N LEU A 79 1.38 -6.55 0.77
CA LEU A 79 1.59 -5.48 -0.21
C LEU A 79 2.19 -4.23 0.43
N LEU A 80 1.79 -3.87 1.66
CA LEU A 80 2.39 -2.75 2.36
C LEU A 80 3.86 -3.01 2.68
N ALA A 81 4.22 -4.23 3.09
CA ALA A 81 5.62 -4.60 3.36
C ALA A 81 6.49 -4.43 2.11
N ASP A 82 6.03 -4.96 0.98
CA ASP A 82 6.74 -4.85 -0.30
C ASP A 82 6.84 -3.40 -0.77
N LEU A 83 5.78 -2.61 -0.58
CA LEU A 83 5.78 -1.19 -0.89
C LEU A 83 6.81 -0.41 -0.05
N LEU A 84 7.04 -0.83 1.20
CA LEU A 84 8.04 -0.22 2.08
C LEU A 84 9.47 -0.63 1.70
N ASP A 85 9.67 -1.85 1.20
CA ASP A 85 10.97 -2.34 0.77
C ASP A 85 11.38 -1.82 -0.62
N LEU A 86 10.48 -1.96 -1.61
CA LEU A 86 10.71 -1.58 -3.00
C LEU A 86 10.54 -0.06 -3.23
N GLY A 87 9.73 0.59 -2.40
CA GLY A 87 9.33 1.98 -2.60
C GLY A 87 8.18 2.14 -3.60
N PRO A 88 7.69 3.38 -3.79
CA PRO A 88 6.55 3.66 -4.65
C PRO A 88 6.98 3.80 -6.11
N VAL A 89 6.17 3.33 -7.05
CA VAL A 89 6.43 3.52 -8.49
C VAL A 89 6.56 5.01 -8.84
N PRO A 90 7.63 5.47 -9.54
CA PRO A 90 7.83 6.87 -9.91
C PRO A 90 6.81 7.36 -10.95
N GLU A 91 6.69 8.69 -11.14
CA GLU A 91 5.69 9.28 -12.05
C GLU A 91 5.91 8.92 -13.54
N GLY A 92 7.12 8.48 -13.91
CA GLY A 92 7.43 7.98 -15.25
C GLY A 92 7.30 6.46 -15.41
N GLY A 93 6.73 5.77 -14.42
CA GLY A 93 6.62 4.31 -14.43
C GLY A 93 7.96 3.58 -14.24
N LEU A 94 7.96 2.27 -14.49
CA LEU A 94 9.14 1.43 -14.41
C LEU A 94 9.60 1.03 -15.82
N ALA A 95 10.92 0.97 -16.02
CA ALA A 95 11.49 0.72 -17.34
C ALA A 95 11.46 -0.75 -17.77
N TYR A 96 11.34 -1.68 -16.81
CA TYR A 96 11.43 -3.11 -17.05
C TYR A 96 10.15 -3.81 -16.57
N LEU A 97 9.65 -4.75 -17.38
CA LEU A 97 8.43 -5.49 -17.11
C LEU A 97 8.50 -6.25 -15.78
N GLU A 98 9.59 -6.97 -15.52
CA GLU A 98 9.82 -7.70 -14.26
C GLU A 98 9.67 -6.79 -13.03
N GLN A 99 10.20 -5.57 -13.10
CA GLN A 99 10.05 -4.59 -12.03
C GLN A 99 8.60 -4.11 -11.91
N ALA A 100 7.93 -3.92 -13.04
CA ALA A 100 6.53 -3.50 -13.08
C ALA A 100 5.59 -4.59 -12.52
N GLU A 101 5.88 -5.87 -12.76
CA GLU A 101 5.10 -6.99 -12.22
C GLU A 101 5.18 -7.09 -10.69
N GLU A 102 6.38 -6.91 -10.13
CA GLU A 102 6.62 -7.03 -8.69
C GLU A 102 6.20 -5.78 -7.90
N ALA A 103 6.15 -4.63 -8.57
CA ALA A 103 5.84 -3.35 -7.94
C ALA A 103 4.50 -3.35 -7.19
N VAL A 104 4.41 -2.50 -6.16
CA VAL A 104 3.16 -2.22 -5.47
C VAL A 104 2.65 -0.85 -5.90
N LEU A 105 1.42 -0.85 -6.44
CA LEU A 105 0.73 0.33 -6.90
C LEU A 105 -0.31 0.76 -5.86
N THR A 106 -0.43 2.07 -5.65
CA THR A 106 -1.60 2.61 -4.94
C THR A 106 -2.81 2.61 -5.87
N ARG A 107 -4.02 2.58 -5.31
CA ARG A 107 -5.27 2.76 -6.08
C ARG A 107 -5.24 3.99 -6.99
N PHE A 108 -4.66 5.09 -6.53
CA PHE A 108 -4.51 6.31 -7.35
C PHE A 108 -3.62 6.09 -8.57
N GLN A 109 -2.52 5.35 -8.42
CA GLN A 109 -1.64 5.03 -9.55
C GLN A 109 -2.31 4.10 -10.56
N VAL A 110 -3.10 3.14 -10.07
CA VAL A 110 -3.93 2.27 -10.93
C VAL A 110 -4.95 3.11 -11.72
N LEU A 111 -5.66 4.02 -11.05
CA LEU A 111 -6.60 4.94 -11.72
C LEU A 111 -5.94 5.70 -12.87
N VAL A 112 -4.81 6.37 -12.58
CA VAL A 112 -4.08 7.16 -13.57
C VAL A 112 -3.63 6.30 -14.75
N GLU A 113 -3.13 5.09 -14.49
CA GLU A 113 -2.64 4.21 -15.54
C GLU A 113 -3.77 3.69 -16.45
N ILE A 114 -4.93 3.34 -15.87
CA ILE A 114 -6.11 2.93 -16.63
C ILE A 114 -6.65 4.09 -17.47
N GLU A 115 -6.69 5.30 -16.91
CA GLU A 115 -7.11 6.51 -17.62
C GLU A 115 -6.16 6.84 -18.79
N ASN A 116 -4.85 6.64 -18.61
CA ASN A 116 -3.87 6.79 -19.70
C ASN A 116 -4.12 5.81 -20.86
N HIS A 117 -4.66 4.63 -20.56
CA HIS A 117 -5.11 3.64 -21.56
C HIS A 117 -6.51 3.91 -22.12
N GLN A 118 -7.18 4.99 -21.68
CA GLN A 118 -8.55 5.35 -22.08
C GLN A 118 -9.59 4.26 -21.77
N LEU A 119 -9.35 3.48 -20.71
CA LEU A 119 -10.23 2.42 -20.24
C LEU A 119 -11.06 2.88 -19.03
N ASN A 120 -12.12 2.13 -18.72
CA ASN A 120 -12.96 2.39 -17.55
C ASN A 120 -12.34 1.75 -16.30
N HIS A 121 -11.97 2.56 -15.31
CA HIS A 121 -11.42 2.05 -14.05
C HIS A 121 -12.44 1.28 -13.21
N GLN A 122 -13.75 1.52 -13.40
CA GLN A 122 -14.76 0.76 -12.68
C GLN A 122 -14.72 -0.72 -13.06
N ASP A 123 -14.52 -1.04 -14.34
CA ASP A 123 -14.43 -2.43 -14.82
C ASP A 123 -13.26 -3.15 -14.13
N PHE A 124 -12.12 -2.48 -13.99
CA PHE A 124 -10.98 -3.04 -13.26
C PHE A 124 -11.30 -3.31 -11.77
N PHE A 125 -11.97 -2.39 -11.07
CA PHE A 125 -12.30 -2.59 -9.66
C PHE A 125 -13.38 -3.65 -9.45
N ASP A 126 -14.29 -3.82 -10.40
CA ASP A 126 -15.28 -4.87 -10.38
C ASP A 126 -14.63 -6.25 -10.59
N ASP A 127 -13.64 -6.34 -11.49
CA ASP A 127 -12.91 -7.58 -11.78
C ASP A 127 -11.86 -7.96 -10.73
N CYS A 128 -11.10 -6.97 -10.24
CA CYS A 128 -9.92 -7.17 -9.38
C CYS A 128 -10.17 -6.82 -7.91
N GLY A 129 -11.33 -6.23 -7.59
CA GLY A 129 -11.69 -5.72 -6.27
C GLY A 129 -11.20 -4.30 -6.01
N ASP A 130 -12.01 -3.48 -5.32
CA ASP A 130 -11.60 -2.13 -4.90
C ASP A 130 -10.72 -2.21 -3.64
N HIS A 131 -9.41 -2.17 -3.85
CA HIS A 131 -8.38 -2.20 -2.82
C HIS A 131 -7.50 -0.95 -2.85
N PRO A 132 -6.92 -0.54 -1.71
CA PRO A 132 -6.05 0.64 -1.66
C PRO A 132 -4.66 0.39 -2.28
N LEU A 133 -4.23 -0.87 -2.37
CA LEU A 133 -2.97 -1.32 -2.93
C LEU A 133 -3.20 -2.49 -3.89
N TYR A 134 -2.38 -2.57 -4.94
CA TYR A 134 -2.38 -3.64 -5.93
C TYR A 134 -0.96 -4.09 -6.25
N ARG A 135 -0.80 -5.38 -6.58
CA ARG A 135 0.40 -5.85 -7.26
C ARG A 135 0.38 -5.34 -8.71
N GLY A 136 1.52 -4.91 -9.23
CA GLY A 136 1.60 -4.42 -10.60
C GLY A 136 1.22 -5.48 -11.63
N SER A 137 1.56 -6.75 -11.40
CA SER A 137 1.10 -7.86 -12.24
C SER A 137 -0.42 -7.98 -12.33
N THR A 138 -1.18 -7.59 -11.29
CA THR A 138 -2.65 -7.56 -11.36
C THR A 138 -3.14 -6.58 -12.42
N LEU A 139 -2.57 -5.37 -12.44
CA LEU A 139 -2.92 -4.36 -13.44
C LEU A 139 -2.46 -4.78 -14.84
N LEU A 140 -1.22 -5.27 -14.97
CA LEU A 140 -0.65 -5.67 -16.26
C LEU A 140 -1.43 -6.81 -16.91
N ASN A 141 -1.77 -7.84 -16.13
CA ASN A 141 -2.57 -8.96 -16.61
C ASN A 141 -3.97 -8.50 -17.07
N TRP A 142 -4.59 -7.55 -16.36
CA TRP A 142 -5.88 -6.99 -16.74
C TRP A 142 -5.82 -6.16 -18.03
N LEU A 143 -4.73 -5.40 -18.21
CA LEU A 143 -4.45 -4.64 -19.44
C LEU A 143 -4.07 -5.56 -20.63
N GLY A 144 -3.75 -6.83 -20.38
CA GLY A 144 -3.40 -7.81 -21.40
C GLY A 144 -1.92 -7.81 -21.81
N TYR A 145 -1.03 -7.40 -20.91
CA TYR A 145 0.43 -7.50 -21.09
C TYR A 145 0.97 -8.87 -20.65
#